data_AF-A0A4Q2DU44-F1
#
_entry.id   AF-A0A4Q2DU44-F1
#
_cell.length_a   1.000
_cell.length_b   1.000
_cell.length_c   1.000
_cell.angle_alpha   90.00
_cell.angle_beta   90.00
_cell.angle_gamma   90.00
#
_symmetry.space_group_name_H-M   'P 1'
#
loop_
_entity.id
_entity.type
_entity.pdbx_description
1 polymer ?
#
loop_
_entity_poly.entity_id
_entity_poly.type
_entity_poly.pdbx_seq_one_letter_code
_entity_poly.pdbx_strand_id
1 'polypeptide(L)'
;MQRCSYHFAIHSGEVSFPGGRVDESDASFTQAALRETDEELGLKPSAIEVLGYIGPPEFEMRGKMRVWPIIGFVHASGCDPNLDEDAVLPSLDMDAVRSQASKDEVGTAFHLPLSSLISPARLKPTLFRGGKPYWSIDVTDIIQKYLDVELDPNSGSVDEVGPGVGGKVEVWGLTGWYLSMLMKRLRVYE
;
A
#
# COMPACT_ATOMS: atom_id res chain seq x y z
N MET A 1 -1.12 3.95 1.45
CA MET A 1 -0.20 3.25 0.51
C MET A 1 1.01 4.14 0.33
N GLN A 2 2.13 3.58 -0.15
CA GLN A 2 3.34 4.33 -0.43
C GLN A 2 3.87 4.00 -1.82
N ARG A 3 4.65 4.93 -2.36
CA ARG A 3 5.46 4.73 -3.55
C ARG A 3 6.92 4.70 -3.14
N CYS A 4 7.65 3.65 -3.49
CA CYS A 4 9.07 3.52 -3.14
C CYS A 4 9.93 4.56 -3.86
N SER A 5 10.98 5.04 -3.18
CA SER A 5 11.96 5.99 -3.73
C SER A 5 12.77 5.36 -4.87
N TYR A 6 13.36 6.20 -5.72
CA TYR A 6 14.16 5.75 -6.87
C TYR A 6 15.61 5.37 -6.51
N HIS A 7 16.08 5.64 -5.29
CA HIS A 7 17.51 5.71 -5.02
C HIS A 7 18.11 4.44 -4.38
N PHE A 8 17.35 3.64 -3.63
CA PHE A 8 17.91 2.49 -2.89
C PHE A 8 17.06 1.22 -2.84
N ALA A 9 15.79 1.26 -3.24
CA ALA A 9 14.96 0.07 -3.29
C ALA A 9 15.07 -0.62 -4.64
N ILE A 10 15.09 -1.96 -4.61
CA ILE A 10 15.03 -2.87 -5.76
C ILE A 10 13.72 -2.68 -6.60
N HIS A 11 12.86 -1.73 -6.21
CA HIS A 11 11.48 -1.49 -6.65
C HIS A 11 11.27 0.01 -6.91
N SER A 12 11.99 0.55 -7.89
CA SER A 12 11.95 1.98 -8.26
C SER A 12 10.54 2.42 -8.69
N GLY A 13 9.91 3.32 -7.93
CA GLY A 13 8.63 3.95 -8.30
C GLY A 13 7.37 3.09 -8.17
N GLU A 14 7.48 1.92 -7.55
CA GLU A 14 6.38 0.96 -7.35
C GLU A 14 5.42 1.40 -6.23
N VAL A 15 4.14 1.02 -6.33
CA VAL A 15 3.14 1.27 -5.28
C VAL A 15 2.93 0.03 -4.43
N SER A 16 3.16 0.16 -3.11
CA SER A 16 3.05 -0.91 -2.14
C SER A 16 2.37 -0.46 -0.84
N PHE A 17 2.10 -1.43 0.03
CA PHE A 17 1.87 -1.18 1.45
C PHE A 17 3.23 -1.05 2.16
N PRO A 18 3.30 -0.33 3.30
CA PRO A 18 4.51 -0.33 4.11
C PRO A 18 4.86 -1.73 4.60
N GLY A 19 6.14 -2.00 4.76
CA GLY A 19 6.65 -3.28 5.22
C GLY A 19 7.97 -3.69 4.58
N GLY A 20 8.65 -4.64 5.23
CA GLY A 20 9.97 -5.10 4.81
C GLY A 20 10.30 -6.49 5.33
N ARG A 21 11.59 -6.74 5.51
CA ARG A 21 12.09 -8.05 5.97
C ARG A 21 11.94 -8.15 7.49
N VAL A 22 11.72 -9.37 7.95
CA VAL A 22 11.78 -9.68 9.38
C VAL A 22 13.24 -9.64 9.83
N ASP A 23 13.52 -8.86 10.87
CA ASP A 23 14.81 -8.81 11.56
C ASP A 23 14.88 -9.89 12.65
N GLU A 24 16.09 -10.30 13.06
CA GLU A 24 16.29 -11.25 14.16
C GLU A 24 15.71 -10.74 15.50
N SER A 25 15.60 -9.43 15.66
CA SER A 25 15.01 -8.77 16.82
C SER A 25 13.47 -8.74 16.80
N ASP A 26 12.83 -9.05 15.67
CA ASP A 26 11.38 -9.03 15.56
C ASP A 26 10.76 -10.27 16.21
N ALA A 27 9.96 -10.08 17.25
CA ALA A 27 9.30 -11.18 17.96
C ALA A 27 8.20 -11.89 17.13
N SER A 28 7.75 -11.28 16.02
CA SER A 28 6.74 -11.85 15.11
C SER A 28 6.67 -11.09 13.78
N PHE A 29 6.00 -11.64 12.77
CA PHE A 29 5.68 -10.95 11.52
C PHE A 29 4.91 -9.63 11.75
N THR A 30 4.03 -9.61 12.75
CA THR A 30 3.30 -8.40 13.13
C THR A 30 4.22 -7.30 13.66
N GLN A 31 5.20 -7.66 14.49
CA GLN A 31 6.17 -6.69 15.02
C GLN A 31 7.07 -6.14 13.91
N ALA A 32 7.52 -7.00 12.97
CA ALA A 32 8.25 -6.55 11.80
C ALA A 32 7.43 -5.54 10.97
N ALA A 33 6.16 -5.84 10.67
CA ALA A 33 5.31 -4.93 9.92
C ALA A 33 5.08 -3.58 10.62
N LEU A 34 4.91 -3.59 11.95
CA LEU A 34 4.75 -2.37 12.75
C LEU A 34 6.04 -1.54 12.80
N ARG A 35 7.20 -2.19 12.96
CA ARG A 35 8.53 -1.54 12.93
C ARG A 35 8.77 -0.87 11.58
N GLU A 36 8.62 -1.62 10.49
CA GLU A 36 8.80 -1.11 9.13
C GLU A 36 7.82 0.04 8.81
N THR A 37 6.57 -0.05 9.29
CA THR A 37 5.60 1.05 9.13
C THR A 37 6.01 2.31 9.90
N ASP A 38 6.67 2.17 11.06
CA ASP A 38 7.24 3.31 11.79
C ASP A 38 8.48 3.86 11.07
N GLU A 39 9.39 3.01 10.60
CA GLU A 39 10.61 3.41 9.89
C GLU A 39 10.30 4.12 8.56
N GLU A 40 9.35 3.61 7.78
CA GLU A 40 9.01 4.13 6.46
C GLU A 40 8.08 5.35 6.53
N LEU A 41 7.05 5.32 7.40
CA LEU A 41 5.97 6.31 7.43
C LEU A 41 5.89 7.11 8.73
N GLY A 42 6.73 6.83 9.73
CA GLY A 42 6.68 7.44 11.06
C GLY A 42 5.43 7.09 11.88
N LEU A 43 4.64 6.12 11.44
CA LEU A 43 3.39 5.74 12.11
C LEU A 43 3.70 4.84 13.30
N LYS A 44 3.59 5.41 14.49
CA LYS A 44 3.92 4.70 15.73
C LYS A 44 3.01 3.47 15.93
N PRO A 45 3.57 2.33 16.40
CA PRO A 45 2.77 1.14 16.67
C PRO A 45 1.59 1.38 17.61
N SER A 46 1.70 2.34 18.54
CA SER A 46 0.62 2.74 19.45
C SER A 46 -0.59 3.39 18.76
N ALA A 47 -0.43 3.89 17.53
CA ALA A 47 -1.51 4.43 16.72
C ALA A 47 -2.18 3.36 15.84
N ILE A 48 -1.69 2.10 15.86
CA ILE A 48 -2.15 1.05 14.96
C ILE A 48 -2.79 -0.06 15.78
N GLU A 49 -4.08 -0.30 15.54
CA GLU A 49 -4.78 -1.48 16.03
C GLU A 49 -4.68 -2.61 15.00
N VAL A 50 -4.02 -3.70 15.37
CA VAL A 50 -3.85 -4.85 14.47
C VAL A 50 -5.13 -5.68 14.43
N LEU A 51 -5.76 -5.76 13.26
CA LEU A 51 -6.99 -6.53 13.03
C LEU A 51 -6.73 -7.99 12.67
N GLY A 52 -5.55 -8.30 12.14
CA GLY A 52 -5.10 -9.66 11.83
C GLY A 52 -4.54 -9.82 10.42
N TYR A 53 -4.46 -11.05 9.95
CA TYR A 53 -3.89 -11.39 8.63
C TYR A 53 -4.97 -11.48 7.55
N ILE A 54 -4.65 -11.12 6.30
CA ILE A 54 -5.56 -11.24 5.16
C ILE A 54 -5.10 -12.28 4.12
N GLY A 55 -5.78 -13.42 4.07
CA GLY A 55 -5.43 -14.46 3.11
C GLY A 55 -4.15 -15.23 3.45
N PRO A 56 -3.76 -16.19 2.58
CA PRO A 56 -2.54 -16.95 2.79
C PRO A 56 -1.30 -16.10 2.47
N PRO A 57 -0.15 -16.37 3.11
CA PRO A 57 1.10 -15.76 2.73
C PRO A 57 1.53 -16.25 1.34
N GLU A 58 1.88 -15.32 0.47
CA GLU A 58 2.29 -15.58 -0.91
C GLU A 58 3.75 -15.12 -1.12
N PHE A 59 4.46 -15.82 -2.01
CA PHE A 59 5.79 -15.38 -2.42
C PHE A 59 5.76 -14.05 -3.22
N GLU A 60 6.79 -13.24 -3.11
CA GLU A 60 7.01 -12.17 -4.09
C GLU A 60 7.27 -12.78 -5.48
N MET A 61 7.20 -11.97 -6.54
CA MET A 61 7.27 -12.48 -7.91
C MET A 61 8.63 -13.14 -8.24
N ARG A 62 9.73 -12.66 -7.65
CA ARG A 62 11.06 -13.29 -7.73
C ARG A 62 11.20 -14.58 -6.92
N GLY A 63 10.22 -14.92 -6.09
CA GLY A 63 10.17 -16.16 -5.31
C GLY A 63 11.13 -16.24 -4.12
N LYS A 64 11.89 -15.18 -3.81
CA LYS A 64 12.91 -15.21 -2.74
C LYS A 64 12.33 -14.97 -1.35
N MET A 65 11.25 -14.21 -1.26
CA MET A 65 10.62 -13.82 0.00
C MET A 65 9.15 -14.24 0.03
N ARG A 66 8.68 -14.64 1.21
CA ARG A 66 7.26 -14.93 1.47
C ARG A 66 6.67 -13.80 2.30
N VAL A 67 5.60 -13.20 1.79
CA VAL A 67 4.98 -12.00 2.35
C VAL A 67 3.76 -12.38 3.18
N TRP A 68 3.71 -11.88 4.42
CA TRP A 68 2.56 -12.01 5.31
C TRP A 68 1.78 -10.70 5.37
N PRO A 69 0.55 -10.65 4.82
CA PRO A 69 -0.22 -9.42 4.78
C PRO A 69 -0.98 -9.22 6.10
N ILE A 70 -0.72 -8.10 6.76
CA ILE A 70 -1.33 -7.74 8.05
C ILE A 70 -2.22 -6.51 7.82
N ILE A 71 -3.43 -6.55 8.36
CA ILE A 71 -4.37 -5.44 8.35
C ILE A 71 -4.27 -4.73 9.70
N GLY A 72 -4.01 -3.43 9.64
CA GLY A 72 -4.05 -2.51 10.77
C GLY A 72 -5.07 -1.40 10.54
N PHE A 73 -5.75 -1.01 11.61
CA PHE A 73 -6.55 0.20 11.68
C PHE A 73 -5.70 1.31 12.28
N VAL A 74 -5.57 2.45 11.59
CA VAL A 74 -4.75 3.58 12.06
C VAL A 74 -5.65 4.60 12.73
N HIS A 75 -5.45 4.82 14.02
CA HIS A 75 -6.15 5.85 14.79
C HIS A 75 -5.56 7.23 14.47
N ALA A 76 -6.42 8.20 14.15
CA ALA A 76 -5.97 9.58 14.07
C ALA A 76 -5.53 10.08 15.46
N SER A 77 -4.49 10.90 15.52
CA SER A 77 -4.05 11.48 16.79
C SER A 77 -5.17 12.30 17.41
N GLY A 78 -5.55 11.99 18.65
CA GLY A 78 -6.61 12.70 19.36
C GLY A 78 -8.03 12.17 19.11
N CYS A 79 -8.19 10.96 18.55
CA CYS A 79 -9.50 10.29 18.55
C CYS A 79 -10.02 10.18 19.99
N ASP A 80 -11.21 10.74 20.22
CA ASP A 80 -11.93 10.56 21.48
C ASP A 80 -12.29 9.06 21.61
N PRO A 81 -11.93 8.39 22.71
CA PRO A 81 -12.37 7.01 22.95
C PRO A 81 -13.91 6.86 23.02
N ASN A 82 -14.67 7.96 23.06
CA ASN A 82 -16.14 7.99 23.00
C ASN A 82 -16.71 8.35 21.62
N LEU A 83 -15.95 8.18 20.54
CA LEU A 83 -16.52 8.32 19.20
C LEU A 83 -17.74 7.38 19.06
N ASP A 84 -18.86 7.96 18.62
CA ASP A 84 -20.06 7.22 18.23
C ASP A 84 -19.68 6.08 17.27
N GLU A 85 -20.31 4.91 17.40
CA GLU A 85 -20.02 3.76 16.53
C GLU A 85 -20.29 4.08 15.04
N ASP A 86 -21.19 5.04 14.79
CA ASP A 86 -21.52 5.56 13.46
C ASP A 86 -20.74 6.84 13.07
N ALA A 87 -19.79 7.29 13.91
CA ALA A 87 -19.00 8.47 13.61
C ALA A 87 -18.14 8.26 12.36
N VAL A 88 -18.06 9.31 11.53
CA VAL A 88 -17.13 9.33 10.40
C VAL A 88 -15.71 9.28 10.96
N LEU A 89 -14.97 8.24 10.59
CA LEU A 89 -13.60 8.06 11.02
C LEU A 89 -12.75 9.26 10.56
N PRO A 90 -11.99 9.89 11.48
CA PRO A 90 -11.12 10.99 11.11
C PRO A 90 -10.08 10.48 10.11
N SER A 91 -9.95 11.21 8.99
CA SER A 91 -8.92 10.89 8.00
C SER A 91 -7.55 11.21 8.58
N LEU A 92 -6.63 10.28 8.43
CA LEU A 92 -5.23 10.49 8.77
C LEU A 92 -4.66 11.65 7.93
N ASP A 93 -4.01 12.61 8.58
CA ASP A 93 -3.35 13.74 7.92
C ASP A 93 -2.15 13.23 7.11
N MET A 94 -2.32 13.22 5.78
CA MET A 94 -1.29 12.73 4.88
C MET A 94 -0.12 13.70 4.71
N ASP A 95 -0.31 15.00 4.95
CA ASP A 95 0.80 15.95 4.93
C ASP A 95 1.73 15.68 6.12
N ALA A 96 1.14 15.44 7.30
CA ALA A 96 1.89 15.00 8.47
C ALA A 96 2.65 13.69 8.20
N VAL A 97 1.98 12.66 7.68
CA VAL A 97 2.62 11.36 7.35
C VAL A 97 3.76 11.53 6.35
N ARG A 98 3.57 12.32 5.28
CA ARG A 98 4.63 12.57 4.28
C ARG A 98 5.81 13.34 4.87
N SER A 99 5.56 14.27 5.79
CA SER A 99 6.62 15.08 6.39
C SER A 99 7.59 14.27 7.25
N GLN A 100 7.10 13.17 7.83
CA GLN A 100 7.88 12.27 8.70
C GLN A 100 8.35 10.98 7.99
N ALA A 101 7.86 10.71 6.78
CA ALA A 101 8.24 9.51 6.03
C ALA A 101 9.74 9.51 5.67
N SER A 102 10.34 8.33 5.65
CA SER A 102 11.73 8.14 5.26
C SER A 102 11.92 8.50 3.79
N LYS A 103 12.67 9.56 3.50
CA LYS A 103 12.92 10.01 2.11
C LYS A 103 13.80 9.05 1.32
N ASP A 104 14.56 8.22 2.02
CA ASP A 104 15.46 7.25 1.41
C ASP A 104 14.69 6.05 0.85
N GLU A 105 13.52 5.74 1.41
CA GLU A 105 12.73 4.54 1.05
C GLU A 105 11.37 4.89 0.45
N VAL A 106 10.76 5.99 0.89
CA VAL A 106 9.43 6.45 0.48
C VAL A 106 9.53 7.70 -0.38
N GLY A 107 9.17 7.56 -1.65
CA GLY A 107 9.02 8.69 -2.57
C GLY A 107 7.78 9.53 -2.26
N THR A 108 6.64 8.89 -1.97
CA THR A 108 5.44 9.59 -1.49
C THR A 108 4.47 8.62 -0.81
N ALA A 109 3.72 9.11 0.18
CA ALA A 109 2.64 8.40 0.84
C ALA A 109 1.29 9.03 0.46
N PHE A 110 0.28 8.19 0.22
CA PHE A 110 -1.05 8.63 -0.20
C PHE A 110 -2.17 7.71 0.28
N HIS A 111 -3.37 8.29 0.39
CA HIS A 111 -4.62 7.55 0.57
C HIS A 111 -5.13 7.03 -0.78
N LEU A 112 -5.54 5.76 -0.80
CA LEU A 112 -6.37 5.20 -1.87
C LEU A 112 -7.79 5.04 -1.32
N PRO A 113 -8.72 5.95 -1.62
CA PRO A 113 -10.09 5.86 -1.11
C PRO A 113 -10.76 4.57 -1.55
N LEU A 114 -11.59 3.96 -0.69
CA LEU A 114 -12.37 2.77 -1.05
C LEU A 114 -13.29 3.04 -2.27
N SER A 115 -13.74 4.27 -2.46
CA SER A 115 -14.51 4.68 -3.66
C SER A 115 -13.71 4.54 -4.95
N SER A 116 -12.39 4.69 -4.92
CA SER A 116 -11.51 4.45 -6.08
C SER A 116 -11.45 2.96 -6.43
N LEU A 117 -11.65 2.07 -5.46
CA LEU A 117 -11.66 0.62 -5.66
C LEU A 117 -12.96 0.10 -6.26
N ILE A 118 -14.02 0.91 -6.32
CA ILE A 118 -15.28 0.52 -6.98
C ILE A 118 -15.50 1.27 -8.29
N SER A 119 -14.59 2.17 -8.67
CA SER A 119 -14.72 2.97 -9.88
C SER A 119 -14.36 2.16 -11.12
N PRO A 120 -15.32 1.84 -12.02
CA PRO A 120 -15.05 0.99 -13.18
C PRO A 120 -13.98 1.57 -14.13
N ALA A 121 -13.83 2.89 -14.15
CA ALA A 121 -12.81 3.57 -14.95
C ALA A 121 -11.37 3.28 -14.49
N ARG A 122 -11.18 2.79 -13.26
CA ARG A 122 -9.86 2.47 -12.68
C ARG A 122 -9.58 0.97 -12.67
N LEU A 123 -10.61 0.14 -12.67
CA LEU A 123 -10.50 -1.29 -12.45
C LEU A 123 -10.23 -2.03 -13.77
N LYS A 124 -9.17 -2.84 -13.77
CA LYS A 124 -8.83 -3.73 -14.88
C LYS A 124 -8.77 -5.18 -14.40
N PRO A 125 -9.56 -6.09 -15.02
CA PRO A 125 -9.51 -7.51 -14.67
C PRO A 125 -8.13 -8.08 -14.97
N THR A 126 -7.52 -8.74 -13.99
CA THR A 126 -6.18 -9.33 -14.10
C THR A 126 -6.16 -10.70 -13.43
N LEU A 127 -5.17 -11.54 -13.79
CA LEU A 127 -4.94 -12.85 -13.18
C LEU A 127 -3.69 -12.83 -12.31
N PHE A 128 -3.87 -13.06 -11.01
CA PHE A 128 -2.78 -13.26 -10.08
C PHE A 128 -2.14 -14.62 -10.39
N ARG A 129 -0.85 -14.59 -10.74
CA ARG A 129 -0.05 -15.77 -11.11
C ARG A 129 -0.70 -16.61 -12.23
N GLY A 130 -1.41 -15.95 -13.15
CA GLY A 130 -2.07 -16.59 -14.28
C GLY A 130 -3.31 -17.44 -13.95
N GLY A 131 -3.77 -17.47 -12.70
CA GLY A 131 -4.84 -18.39 -12.29
C GLY A 131 -5.96 -17.80 -11.44
N LYS A 132 -5.72 -16.77 -10.62
CA LYS A 132 -6.74 -16.23 -9.70
C LYS A 132 -7.18 -14.82 -10.11
N PRO A 133 -8.46 -14.56 -10.37
CA PRO A 133 -8.91 -13.23 -10.79
C PRO A 133 -8.79 -12.21 -9.65
N TYR A 134 -8.30 -11.02 -9.99
CA TYR A 134 -8.23 -9.84 -9.13
C TYR A 134 -8.28 -8.55 -9.96
N TRP A 135 -8.42 -7.43 -9.29
CA TRP A 135 -8.45 -6.12 -9.94
C TRP A 135 -7.09 -5.43 -9.81
N SER A 136 -6.50 -5.01 -10.92
CA SER A 136 -5.52 -3.93 -10.89
C SER A 136 -6.26 -2.59 -10.91
N ILE A 137 -5.68 -1.58 -10.27
CA ILE A 137 -6.32 -0.27 -10.06
C ILE A 137 -5.41 0.83 -10.59
N ASP A 138 -5.89 1.63 -11.55
CA ASP A 138 -5.21 2.86 -11.98
C ASP A 138 -5.27 3.92 -10.87
N VAL A 139 -4.09 4.37 -10.43
CA VAL A 139 -3.89 5.38 -9.38
C VAL A 139 -3.07 6.58 -9.87
N THR A 140 -2.92 6.73 -11.19
CA THR A 140 -2.07 7.76 -11.82
C THR A 140 -2.43 9.16 -11.34
N ASP A 141 -3.70 9.56 -11.48
CA ASP A 141 -4.20 10.88 -11.09
C ASP A 141 -4.21 11.09 -9.56
N ILE A 142 -4.25 10.01 -8.78
CA ILE A 142 -4.17 10.10 -7.32
C ILE A 142 -2.75 10.46 -6.93
N ILE A 143 -1.76 9.77 -7.49
CA ILE A 143 -0.35 10.02 -7.18
C ILE A 143 0.13 11.36 -7.74
N GLN A 144 -0.34 11.76 -8.93
CA GLN A 144 -0.02 13.07 -9.53
C GLN A 144 -0.42 14.26 -8.63
N LYS A 145 -1.46 14.13 -7.79
CA LYS A 145 -1.83 15.17 -6.82
C LYS A 145 -0.78 15.37 -5.71
N TYR A 146 0.08 14.37 -5.50
CA TYR A 146 1.07 14.35 -4.42
C TYR A 146 2.51 14.41 -4.93
N LEU A 147 2.71 14.51 -6.24
CA LEU A 147 4.01 14.74 -6.86
C LEU A 147 4.04 16.16 -7.41
N ASP A 148 4.96 17.00 -6.90
CA ASP A 148 5.24 18.34 -7.46
C ASP A 148 5.99 18.28 -8.81
N VAL A 149 5.97 17.13 -9.50
CA VAL A 149 6.77 16.87 -10.71
C VAL A 149 5.92 16.14 -11.75
N GLU A 150 5.88 16.66 -12.99
CA GLU A 150 5.29 15.95 -14.13
C GLU A 150 6.02 14.61 -14.34
N LEU A 151 5.27 13.51 -14.36
CA LEU A 151 5.81 12.17 -14.63
C LEU A 151 6.37 12.13 -16.06
N ASP A 152 7.68 11.85 -16.23
CA ASP A 152 8.29 11.67 -17.55
C ASP A 152 7.78 10.37 -18.20
N PRO A 153 7.02 10.46 -19.31
CA PRO A 153 6.45 9.30 -20.00
C PRO A 153 7.48 8.37 -20.63
N ASN A 154 8.77 8.74 -20.70
CA ASN A 154 9.83 7.96 -21.34
C ASN A 154 10.75 7.20 -20.36
N SER A 155 10.49 7.21 -19.05
CA SER A 155 11.24 6.42 -18.07
C SER A 155 10.84 4.93 -18.11
N GLY A 156 11.20 4.26 -19.20
CA GLY A 156 11.04 2.82 -19.36
C GLY A 156 12.07 2.05 -18.52
N SER A 157 11.74 1.73 -17.27
CA SER A 157 12.34 0.58 -16.58
C SER A 157 11.43 -0.63 -16.73
N VAL A 158 12.01 -1.72 -17.25
CA VAL A 158 11.33 -3.00 -17.42
C VAL A 158 11.48 -3.76 -16.10
N ASP A 159 10.83 -3.27 -15.05
CA ASP A 159 10.83 -3.92 -13.73
C ASP A 159 9.42 -4.01 -13.13
N GLU A 160 9.34 -4.91 -12.17
CA GLU A 160 8.21 -5.75 -11.77
C GLU A 160 6.93 -5.04 -11.32
N VAL A 161 6.94 -3.73 -11.02
CA VAL A 161 5.77 -2.85 -10.81
C VAL A 161 6.10 -1.40 -11.22
N GLY A 162 6.74 -1.20 -12.38
CA GLY A 162 7.04 0.13 -12.96
C GLY A 162 5.81 0.86 -13.56
N PRO A 163 5.99 2.06 -14.14
CA PRO A 163 4.89 2.80 -14.76
C PRO A 163 4.24 1.87 -15.79
N GLY A 164 2.98 1.52 -15.56
CA GLY A 164 2.16 0.78 -16.49
C GLY A 164 2.35 1.33 -17.90
N VAL A 165 2.29 0.42 -18.88
CA VAL A 165 2.46 0.72 -20.30
C VAL A 165 1.76 2.04 -20.68
N GLY A 166 2.54 3.05 -21.04
CA GLY A 166 2.03 4.39 -21.41
C GLY A 166 2.01 5.45 -20.31
N GLY A 167 2.84 5.33 -19.26
CA GLY A 167 2.99 6.37 -18.23
C GLY A 167 1.93 6.34 -17.12
N LYS A 168 1.18 5.24 -17.01
CA LYS A 168 0.19 5.04 -15.96
C LYS A 168 0.84 4.49 -14.70
N VAL A 169 0.31 4.77 -13.52
CA VAL A 169 0.72 4.11 -12.27
C VAL A 169 -0.44 3.25 -11.79
N GLU A 170 -0.19 1.96 -11.61
CA GLU A 170 -1.22 0.99 -11.21
C GLU A 170 -0.86 0.33 -9.87
N VAL A 171 -1.88 0.01 -9.07
CA VAL A 171 -1.78 -0.96 -7.98
C VAL A 171 -2.08 -2.34 -8.58
N TRP A 172 -1.07 -3.19 -8.65
CA TRP A 172 -1.19 -4.52 -9.24
C TRP A 172 -0.29 -5.54 -8.53
N GLY A 173 -0.17 -6.74 -9.10
CA GLY A 173 0.68 -7.79 -8.58
C GLY A 173 0.23 -8.26 -7.20
N LEU A 174 1.17 -8.44 -6.28
CA LEU A 174 0.90 -8.91 -4.93
C LEU A 174 0.10 -7.89 -4.10
N THR A 175 0.40 -6.60 -4.24
CA THR A 175 -0.33 -5.51 -3.59
C THR A 175 -1.79 -5.49 -4.03
N GLY A 176 -2.04 -5.49 -5.35
CA GLY A 176 -3.40 -5.53 -5.90
C GLY A 176 -4.16 -6.81 -5.56
N TRP A 177 -3.45 -7.94 -5.46
CA TRP A 177 -4.03 -9.22 -5.02
C TRP A 177 -4.57 -9.12 -3.59
N TYR A 178 -3.74 -8.71 -2.62
CA TYR A 178 -4.19 -8.59 -1.22
C TYR A 178 -5.27 -7.51 -1.03
N LEU A 179 -5.19 -6.42 -1.78
CA LEU A 179 -6.25 -5.42 -1.79
C LEU A 179 -7.58 -5.99 -2.29
N SER A 180 -7.55 -6.78 -3.37
CA SER A 180 -8.74 -7.49 -3.85
C SER A 180 -9.27 -8.50 -2.83
N MET A 181 -8.40 -9.19 -2.10
CA MET A 181 -8.81 -10.08 -1.01
C MET A 181 -9.49 -9.33 0.13
N LEU A 182 -8.95 -8.17 0.53
CA LEU A 182 -9.57 -7.31 1.52
C LEU A 182 -10.97 -6.88 1.07
N MET A 183 -11.12 -6.43 -0.17
CA MET A 183 -12.41 -5.99 -0.72
C MET A 183 -13.44 -7.13 -0.81
N LYS A 184 -13.01 -8.36 -1.10
CA LYS A 184 -13.88 -9.55 -0.99
C LYS A 184 -14.28 -9.84 0.46
N ARG A 185 -13.34 -9.69 1.40
CA ARG A 185 -13.62 -9.88 2.84
C ARG A 185 -14.62 -8.85 3.37
N LEU A 186 -14.54 -7.62 2.86
CA LEU A 186 -15.48 -6.53 3.13
C LEU A 186 -16.79 -6.64 2.33
N ARG A 187 -16.97 -7.68 1.51
CA ARG A 187 -18.15 -7.92 0.67
C ARG A 187 -18.45 -6.80 -0.34
N VAL A 188 -17.40 -6.10 -0.78
CA VAL A 188 -17.50 -5.07 -1.82
C VAL A 188 -17.26 -5.68 -3.21
N TYR A 189 -16.34 -6.64 -3.30
CA TYR A 189 -16.14 -7.45 -4.50
C TYR A 189 -16.81 -8.81 -4.34
N GLU A 190 -17.26 -9.35 -5.47
CA GLU A 190 -17.73 -10.74 -5.61
C GLU A 190 -16.56 -11.75 -5.70
#